data_AF-A0A2W4PDH3-F1
#
_entry.id   AF-A0A2W4PDH3-F1
#
_cell.length_a   1.000
_cell.length_b   1.000
_cell.length_c   1.000
_cell.angle_alpha   90.00
_cell.angle_beta   90.00
_cell.angle_gamma   90.00
#
_symmetry.space_group_name_H-M   'P 1'
#
loop_
_entity.id
_entity.type
_entity.pdbx_description
1 polymer ?
#
loop_
_entity_poly.entity_id
_entity_poly.type
_entity_poly.pdbx_seq_one_letter_code
_entity_poly.pdbx_strand_id
1 'polypeptide(L)'
;MAGTGAKRVVAGVDISALGRRVADRARLIAEPLGAEVELVHVVEPVAEAMIEPALARLMREREESAAAEIAEWCQGRSSVPVHLSVVKGAPAWEITAHGKDADLVVV
;
A
#
# COMPACT_ATOMS: atom_id res chain seq x y z
N MET A 1 28.66 10.77 11.31
CA MET A 1 27.71 9.64 11.37
C MET A 1 26.35 10.19 11.00
N ALA A 2 25.94 10.06 9.74
CA ALA A 2 24.62 10.48 9.30
C ALA A 2 23.60 9.52 9.92
N GLY A 3 22.55 10.08 10.54
CA GLY A 3 21.51 9.29 11.20
C GLY A 3 20.88 8.33 10.20
N THR A 4 21.01 7.03 10.45
CA THR A 4 20.26 6.02 9.72
C THR A 4 18.82 6.07 10.24
N GLY A 5 18.00 6.93 9.63
CA GLY A 5 16.54 6.77 9.73
C GLY A 5 16.18 5.33 9.36
N ALA A 6 15.10 4.80 9.94
CA ALA A 6 14.62 3.48 9.57
C ALA A 6 14.43 3.43 8.04
N LYS A 7 15.02 2.42 7.39
CA LYS A 7 14.88 2.26 5.94
C LYS A 7 13.44 1.90 5.63
N ARG A 8 12.84 2.50 4.60
CA ARG A 8 11.42 2.33 4.29
C ARG A 8 11.21 2.04 2.80
N VAL A 9 10.47 0.97 2.52
CA VAL A 9 10.02 0.58 1.18
C VAL A 9 8.53 0.86 1.08
N VAL A 10 8.12 1.70 0.13
CA VAL A 10 6.71 1.99 -0.16
C VAL A 10 6.27 1.17 -1.36
N ALA A 11 5.07 0.58 -1.30
CA ALA A 11 4.52 -0.22 -2.38
C ALA A 11 3.08 0.20 -2.69
N GLY A 12 2.84 0.67 -3.91
CA GLY A 12 1.49 0.93 -4.39
C GLY A 12 0.79 -0.38 -4.73
N VAL A 13 -0.34 -0.66 -4.11
CA VAL A 13 -1.09 -1.91 -4.32
C VAL A 13 -2.51 -1.63 -4.77
N ASP A 14 -2.96 -2.39 -5.76
CA ASP A 14 -4.37 -2.55 -6.08
C ASP A 14 -4.90 -3.87 -5.46
N ILE A 15 -6.22 -4.06 -5.48
CA ILE A 15 -6.87 -5.27 -4.96
C ILE A 15 -6.83 -6.44 -5.95
N SER A 16 -5.84 -6.46 -6.86
CA SER A 16 -5.66 -7.49 -7.87
C SER A 16 -4.61 -8.52 -7.47
N ALA A 17 -4.53 -9.60 -8.25
CA ALA A 17 -3.45 -10.58 -8.12
C ALA A 17 -2.06 -9.98 -8.38
N LEU A 18 -1.96 -8.90 -9.19
CA LEU A 18 -0.71 -8.20 -9.44
C LEU A 18 -0.33 -7.30 -8.24
N GLY A 19 -1.28 -6.58 -7.65
CA GLY A 19 -1.05 -5.81 -6.42
C GLY A 19 -0.52 -6.68 -5.27
N ARG A 20 -1.05 -7.89 -5.12
CA ARG A 20 -0.49 -8.87 -4.16
C ARG A 20 0.96 -9.27 -4.48
N ARG A 21 1.35 -9.37 -5.77
CA ARG A 21 2.75 -9.64 -6.16
C ARG A 21 3.65 -8.44 -5.90
N VAL A 22 3.14 -7.22 -6.04
CA VAL A 22 3.84 -5.99 -5.66
C VAL A 22 4.13 -5.99 -4.16
N ALA A 23 3.15 -6.34 -3.32
CA ALA A 23 3.34 -6.48 -1.87
C ALA A 23 4.41 -7.53 -1.52
N ASP A 24 4.36 -8.73 -2.13
CA ASP A 24 5.39 -9.76 -1.91
C ASP A 24 6.78 -9.32 -2.38
N ARG A 25 6.85 -8.59 -3.50
CA ARG A 25 8.12 -8.09 -4.01
C ARG A 25 8.71 -7.02 -3.09
N ALA A 26 7.89 -6.13 -2.57
CA ALA A 26 8.30 -5.12 -1.58
C ALA A 26 8.86 -5.80 -0.32
N ARG A 27 8.15 -6.80 0.22
CA ARG A 27 8.64 -7.64 1.33
C ARG A 27 10.00 -8.25 1.04
N LEU A 28 10.16 -8.95 -0.08
CA LEU A 28 11.42 -9.62 -0.44
C LEU A 28 12.60 -8.65 -0.61
N ILE A 29 12.34 -7.39 -0.96
CA ILE A 29 13.36 -6.33 -1.04
C ILE A 29 13.67 -5.78 0.35
N ALA A 30 12.64 -5.55 1.18
CA ALA A 30 12.77 -4.91 2.48
C ALA A 30 13.46 -5.80 3.52
N GLU A 31 13.16 -7.11 3.53
CA GLU A 31 13.71 -8.09 4.48
C GLU A 31 15.26 -8.09 4.56
N PRO A 32 16.02 -8.26 3.46
CA PRO A 32 17.48 -8.26 3.52
C PRO A 32 18.07 -6.88 3.88
N LEU A 33 17.29 -5.80 3.75
CA LEU A 33 17.70 -4.44 4.09
C LEU A 33 17.40 -4.06 5.53
N GLY A 34 16.61 -4.88 6.25
CA GLY A 34 16.03 -4.53 7.55
C GLY A 34 15.11 -3.31 7.47
N ALA A 35 14.48 -3.11 6.30
CA ALA A 35 13.58 -1.98 6.05
C ALA A 35 12.14 -2.34 6.40
N GLU A 36 11.36 -1.37 6.85
CA GLU A 36 9.90 -1.55 6.99
C GLU A 36 9.21 -1.39 5.63
N VAL A 37 8.03 -2.03 5.49
CA VAL A 37 7.20 -1.95 4.29
C VAL A 37 5.96 -1.13 4.60
N GLU A 38 5.65 -0.16 3.74
CA GLU A 38 4.35 0.50 3.72
C GLU A 38 3.63 0.18 2.42
N LEU A 39 2.49 -0.50 2.53
CA LEU A 39 1.56 -0.74 1.43
C LEU A 39 0.61 0.45 1.34
N VAL A 40 0.44 0.99 0.14
CA VAL A 40 -0.46 2.12 -0.13
C VAL A 40 -1.51 1.67 -1.13
N HIS A 41 -2.76 1.60 -0.68
CA HIS A 41 -3.92 1.40 -1.55
C HIS A 41 -4.65 2.74 -1.73
N VAL A 42 -4.98 3.08 -2.97
CA VAL A 42 -5.60 4.37 -3.30
C VAL A 42 -7.01 4.13 -3.84
N VAL A 43 -7.99 4.70 -3.14
CA VAL A 43 -9.40 4.72 -3.52
C VAL A 43 -9.67 5.97 -4.36
N GLU A 44 -10.04 5.78 -5.63
CA GLU A 44 -10.22 6.88 -6.58
C GLU A 44 -11.62 7.51 -6.47
N PRO A 45 -11.74 8.82 -6.14
CA PRO A 45 -13.04 9.48 -5.95
C PRO A 45 -13.94 9.48 -7.21
N VAL A 46 -13.34 9.42 -8.40
CA VAL A 46 -14.08 9.45 -9.68
C VAL A 46 -14.99 8.24 -9.84
N ALA A 47 -14.58 7.07 -9.34
CA ALA A 47 -15.40 5.86 -9.38
C ALA A 47 -16.67 6.00 -8.52
N GLU A 48 -16.55 6.68 -7.38
CA GLU A 48 -17.64 6.88 -6.43
C GLU A 48 -18.63 7.96 -6.86
N ALA A 49 -18.17 8.98 -7.57
CA ALA A 49 -19.00 10.13 -7.98
C ALA A 49 -20.13 9.75 -8.94
N MET A 50 -20.06 8.57 -9.56
CA MET A 50 -20.99 8.10 -10.60
C MET A 50 -22.09 7.16 -10.07
N ILE A 51 -22.14 6.92 -8.75
CA ILE A 51 -23.03 5.94 -8.12
C ILE A 51 -23.73 6.51 -6.88
N GLU A 52 -24.77 5.81 -6.41
CA GLU A 52 -25.48 6.22 -5.20
C GLU A 52 -24.58 6.18 -3.94
N PRO A 53 -24.74 7.11 -2.98
CA PRO A 53 -23.86 7.21 -1.81
C PRO A 53 -23.75 5.94 -0.96
N ALA A 54 -24.85 5.19 -0.82
CA ALA A 54 -24.85 3.93 -0.08
C ALA A 54 -24.00 2.86 -0.78
N LEU A 55 -24.07 2.80 -2.11
CA LEU A 55 -23.24 1.90 -2.92
C LEU A 55 -21.78 2.31 -2.89
N ALA A 56 -21.48 3.61 -2.98
CA ALA A 56 -20.11 4.14 -2.85
C ALA A 56 -19.47 3.76 -1.50
N ARG A 57 -20.25 3.87 -0.41
CA ARG A 57 -19.80 3.44 0.91
C ARG A 57 -19.51 1.93 0.96
N LEU A 58 -20.41 1.11 0.45
CA LEU A 58 -20.23 -0.34 0.43
C LEU A 58 -19.00 -0.76 -0.40
N MET A 59 -18.79 -0.12 -1.55
CA MET A 59 -17.61 -0.36 -2.39
C MET A 59 -16.31 0.00 -1.67
N ARG A 60 -16.26 1.15 -0.98
CA ARG A 60 -15.11 1.54 -0.17
C ARG A 60 -14.82 0.54 0.94
N GLU A 61 -15.84 0.14 1.70
CA GLU A 61 -15.69 -0.86 2.77
C GLU A 61 -15.14 -2.19 2.22
N ARG A 62 -15.57 -2.57 1.00
CA ARG A 62 -15.05 -3.76 0.30
C ARG A 62 -13.59 -3.60 -0.14
N GLU A 63 -13.21 -2.45 -0.69
CA GLU A 63 -11.83 -2.14 -1.09
C GLU A 63 -10.89 -2.11 0.12
N GLU A 64 -11.30 -1.45 1.21
CA GLU A 64 -10.56 -1.43 2.48
C GLU A 64 -10.34 -2.84 3.03
N SER A 65 -11.39 -3.68 3.05
CA SER A 65 -11.28 -5.08 3.47
C SER A 65 -10.33 -5.89 2.57
N ALA A 66 -10.40 -5.72 1.26
CA ALA A 66 -9.54 -6.46 0.32
C ALA A 66 -8.07 -6.00 0.41
N ALA A 67 -7.83 -4.71 0.62
CA ALA A 67 -6.49 -4.19 0.88
C ALA A 67 -5.91 -4.73 2.21
N ALA A 68 -6.74 -4.83 3.25
CA ALA A 68 -6.37 -5.44 4.52
C ALA A 68 -6.00 -6.92 4.36
N GLU A 69 -6.74 -7.70 3.58
CA GLU A 69 -6.40 -9.10 3.27
C GLU A 69 -5.03 -9.25 2.60
N ILE A 70 -4.67 -8.33 1.68
CA ILE A 70 -3.34 -8.31 1.05
C ILE A 70 -2.26 -7.98 2.09
N ALA A 71 -2.52 -6.99 2.95
CA ALA A 71 -1.59 -6.58 3.99
C ALA A 71 -1.36 -7.70 5.02
N GLU A 72 -2.41 -8.35 5.52
CA GLU A 72 -2.33 -9.49 6.43
C GLU A 72 -1.56 -10.66 5.79
N TRP A 73 -1.84 -10.95 4.51
CA TRP A 73 -1.11 -11.99 3.79
C TRP A 73 0.39 -11.68 3.66
N CYS A 74 0.73 -10.42 3.38
CA CYS A 74 2.11 -9.95 3.28
C CYS A 74 2.81 -9.99 4.66
N GLN A 75 2.14 -9.48 5.69
CA GLN A 75 2.63 -9.42 7.07
C GLN A 75 2.89 -10.82 7.63
N GLY A 76 1.98 -11.78 7.42
CA GLY A 76 2.14 -13.16 7.89
C GLY A 76 3.33 -13.90 7.25
N ARG A 77 3.93 -13.34 6.20
CA ARG A 77 5.11 -13.89 5.51
C ARG A 77 6.36 -13.04 5.73
N SER A 78 6.26 -11.91 6.42
CA SER A 78 7.35 -10.95 6.54
C SER A 78 8.13 -11.11 7.85
N SER A 79 9.44 -10.90 7.78
CA SER A 79 10.30 -10.74 8.97
C SER A 79 10.49 -9.28 9.40
N VAL A 80 9.94 -8.32 8.64
CA VAL A 80 10.00 -6.88 8.92
C VAL A 80 8.58 -6.31 9.11
N PRO A 81 8.42 -5.14 9.76
CA PRO A 81 7.10 -4.51 9.89
C PRO A 81 6.47 -4.23 8.53
N VAL A 82 5.17 -4.51 8.42
CA VAL A 82 4.33 -4.19 7.25
C VAL A 82 3.16 -3.32 7.74
N HIS A 83 3.01 -2.15 7.15
CA HIS A 83 1.93 -1.19 7.42
C HIS A 83 1.04 -1.05 6.18
N LEU A 84 -0.23 -0.73 6.39
CA LEU A 84 -1.19 -0.45 5.33
C LEU A 84 -1.76 0.96 5.49
N SER A 85 -1.68 1.74 4.42
CA SER A 85 -2.34 3.03 4.24
C SER A 85 -3.40 2.88 3.15
N VAL A 86 -4.67 3.07 3.50
CA VAL A 86 -5.76 3.20 2.51
C VAL A 86 -6.15 4.68 2.45
N VAL A 87 -5.94 5.31 1.30
CA VAL A 87 -6.09 6.75 1.12
C VAL A 87 -7.02 7.06 -0.06
N LYS A 88 -7.69 8.21 -0.02
CA LYS A 88 -8.47 8.68 -1.16
C LYS A 88 -7.63 9.64 -1.99
N GLY A 89 -7.61 9.47 -3.30
CA GLY A 89 -6.87 10.39 -4.17
C GLY A 89 -6.59 9.82 -5.54
N ALA A 90 -5.58 10.38 -6.20
CA ALA A 90 -5.05 9.87 -7.46
C ALA A 90 -3.84 8.96 -7.17
N PRO A 91 -3.76 7.74 -7.72
CA PRO A 91 -2.72 6.77 -7.34
C PRO A 91 -1.30 7.31 -7.49
N ALA A 92 -0.99 7.93 -8.62
CA ALA A 92 0.33 8.50 -8.88
C ALA A 92 0.69 9.60 -7.87
N TRP A 93 -0.27 10.41 -7.43
CA TRP A 93 -0.03 11.48 -6.47
C TRP A 93 0.21 10.93 -5.07
N GLU A 94 -0.69 10.08 -4.58
CA GLU A 94 -0.62 9.54 -3.22
C GLU A 94 0.61 8.64 -3.04
N ILE A 95 0.89 7.74 -3.98
CA ILE A 95 2.08 6.87 -3.89
C ILE A 95 3.36 7.70 -3.91
N THR A 96 3.43 8.75 -4.74
CA THR A 96 4.59 9.67 -4.76
C THR A 96 4.71 10.46 -3.45
N ALA A 97 3.58 10.89 -2.87
CA ALA A 97 3.57 11.61 -1.59
C ALA A 97 4.09 10.74 -0.45
N HIS A 98 3.64 9.49 -0.37
CA HIS A 98 4.12 8.50 0.60
C HIS A 98 5.58 8.10 0.35
N GLY A 99 6.03 8.11 -0.90
CA GLY A 99 7.38 7.78 -1.32
C GLY A 99 8.45 8.85 -1.08
N LYS A 100 8.08 10.07 -0.65
CA LYS A 100 9.04 11.20 -0.52
C LYS A 100 10.25 10.89 0.37
N ASP A 101 10.01 10.19 1.48
CA ASP A 101 11.03 9.81 2.46
C ASP A 101 11.34 8.30 2.38
N ALA A 102 10.90 7.62 1.32
CA ALA A 102 11.17 6.20 1.12
C ALA A 102 12.48 6.00 0.35
N ASP A 103 13.19 4.92 0.66
CA ASP A 103 14.39 4.52 -0.09
C ASP A 103 14.04 3.89 -1.45
N LEU A 104 12.83 3.33 -1.56
CA LEU A 104 12.33 2.68 -2.76
C LEU A 104 10.80 2.75 -2.84
N VAL A 105 10.29 2.95 -4.05
CA VAL A 105 8.87 2.76 -4.40
C VAL A 105 8.72 1.56 -5.33
N VAL A 106 7.76 0.68 -5.05
CA VAL A 106 7.40 -0.48 -5.88
C VAL A 106 5.96 -0.29 -6.39
N VAL A 107 5.74 -0.49 -7.68
CA VAL A 107 4.43 -0.38 -8.37
C VAL A 107 4.24 -1.53 -9.35
#